data_AF-A0A512MCS6-F1
#
_entry.id   AF-A0A512MCS6-F1
#
_cell.length_a   1.000
_cell.length_b   1.000
_cell.length_c   1.000
_cell.angle_alpha   90.00
_cell.angle_beta   90.00
_cell.angle_gamma   90.00
#
_symmetry.space_group_name_H-M   'P 1'
#
loop_
_entity.id
_entity.type
_entity.pdbx_description
1 polymer ?
#
loop_
_entity_poly.entity_id
_entity_poly.type
_entity_poly.pdbx_seq_one_letter_code
_entity_poly.pdbx_strand_id
1 'polypeptide(L)' 'MKAITSRILLAIYLVLVGLTGVFHINLGSAGIIVPILALVAGILMLLGK' A
#
# COMPACT_ATOMS: atom_id res chain seq x y z
N MET A 1 -20.87 11.81 5.97
CA MET A 1 -20.41 10.91 4.88
C MET A 1 -19.01 11.33 4.38
N LYS A 2 -17.94 11.19 5.20
CA LYS A 2 -16.55 11.55 4.78
C LYS A 2 -15.54 10.40 4.88
N ALA A 3 -15.84 9.35 5.66
CA ALA A 3 -14.88 8.30 5.98
C ALA A 3 -14.58 7.32 4.82
N ILE A 4 -15.53 7.10 3.90
CA ILE A 4 -15.36 6.18 2.76
C ILE A 4 -14.34 6.72 1.75
N THR A 5 -14.41 8.01 1.45
CA THR A 5 -13.46 8.67 0.54
C THR A 5 -12.03 8.57 1.10
N SER A 6 -11.84 8.73 2.41
CA SER A 6 -10.53 8.59 3.06
C SER A 6 -9.96 7.18 2.98
N ARG A 7 -10.81 6.14 3.09
CA ARG A 7 -10.35 4.74 3.03
C ARG A 7 -9.89 4.34 1.64
N ILE A 8 -10.63 4.78 0.62
CA ILE A 8 -10.30 4.49 -0.79
C ILE A 8 -9.00 5.20 -1.18
N LEU A 9 -8.82 6.45 -0.74
CA LEU A 9 -7.60 7.21 -1.00
C LEU A 9 -6.36 6.56 -0.36
N LEU A 10 -6.50 6.09 0.89
CA LEU A 10 -5.44 5.35 1.59
C LEU A 10 -5.10 4.02 0.91
N ALA A 11 -6.11 3.28 0.44
CA ALA A 11 -5.89 2.03 -0.25
C ALA A 11 -5.14 2.23 -1.57
N ILE A 12 -5.52 3.23 -2.38
CA ILE A 12 -4.83 3.58 -3.62
C ILE A 12 -3.38 4.02 -3.32
N TYR A 13 -3.17 4.81 -2.27
CA TYR A 13 -1.84 5.22 -1.84
C TYR A 13 -0.97 4.04 -1.41
N LEU A 14 -1.50 3.10 -0.61
CA LEU A 14 -0.80 1.89 -0.17
C LEU A 14 -0.40 0.99 -1.34
N VAL A 15 -1.28 0.84 -2.33
CA VAL A 15 -0.97 0.08 -3.55
C VAL A 15 0.10 0.78 -4.38
N LEU A 16 0.02 2.11 -4.56
CA LEU A 16 1.04 2.87 -5.28
C LEU A 16 2.40 2.83 -4.58
N VAL A 17 2.45 2.97 -3.25
CA VAL A 17 3.68 2.90 -2.45
C VAL A 17 4.27 1.50 -2.46
N GLY A 18 3.43 0.46 -2.36
CA GLY A 18 3.88 -0.92 -2.50
C GLY A 18 4.43 -1.19 -3.90
N LEU A 19 3.77 -0.70 -4.95
CA LEU A 19 4.23 -0.84 -6.33
C LEU A 19 5.53 -0.08 -6.58
N THR A 20 5.66 1.16 -6.12
CA THR A 20 6.91 1.95 -6.28
C THR A 20 8.06 1.37 -5.44
N GLY A 21 7.77 0.80 -4.28
CA GLY A 21 8.77 0.12 -3.46
C GLY A 21 9.21 -1.25 -4.03
N VAL A 22 8.33 -1.99 -4.71
CA VAL A 22 8.71 -3.20 -5.46
C VAL A 22 9.52 -2.84 -6.73
N PHE A 23 9.11 -1.80 -7.46
CA PHE A 23 9.64 -1.51 -8.80
C PHE A 23 10.81 -0.53 -8.85
N HIS A 24 11.07 0.31 -7.83
CA HIS A 24 12.02 1.43 -8.03
C HIS A 24 13.09 1.68 -6.98
N ILE A 25 13.01 1.25 -5.71
CA ILE A 25 14.07 1.61 -4.75
C ILE A 25 14.45 0.45 -3.85
N ASN A 26 15.66 -0.06 -4.07
CA ASN A 26 16.34 -1.00 -3.21
C ASN A 26 16.70 -0.28 -1.89
N LEU A 27 15.76 -0.21 -0.94
CA LEU A 27 15.90 0.43 0.38
C LEU A 27 16.83 -0.35 1.34
N GLY A 28 17.82 -1.10 0.84
CA GLY A 28 18.61 -2.04 1.63
C GLY A 28 17.79 -3.27 2.05
N SER A 29 18.31 -4.11 2.94
CA SER A 29 17.70 -5.42 3.30
C SER A 29 16.28 -5.38 3.88
N ALA A 30 15.76 -4.20 4.24
CA ALA A 30 14.35 -3.99 4.61
C ALA A 30 13.44 -3.66 3.40
N GLY A 31 14.02 -3.47 2.21
CA GLY A 31 13.41 -2.83 1.06
C GLY A 31 12.37 -3.63 0.31
N ILE A 32 12.20 -4.92 0.62
CA ILE A 32 11.16 -5.76 0.01
C ILE A 32 9.99 -6.01 0.96
N ILE A 33 10.23 -6.06 2.27
CA ILE A 33 9.21 -6.39 3.27
C ILE A 33 8.19 -5.26 3.39
N VAL A 34 8.67 -4.01 3.46
CA VAL A 34 7.83 -2.82 3.56
C VAL A 34 6.87 -2.68 2.37
N PRO A 35 7.32 -2.77 1.09
CA PRO A 35 6.41 -2.70 -0.03
C PRO A 35 5.42 -3.87 -0.13
N ILE A 36 5.82 -5.08 0.28
CA ILE A 36 4.90 -6.23 0.34
C ILE A 36 3.80 -5.98 1.39
N LEU A 37 4.14 -5.50 2.58
CA LEU A 37 3.16 -5.15 3.61
C LEU A 37 2.24 -4.01 3.15
N ALA A 38 2.77 -3.02 2.43
CA ALA A 38 1.97 -1.94 1.85
C ALA A 38 0.98 -2.45 0.80
N LEU A 39 1.41 -3.36 -0.09
CA LEU A 39 0.50 -4.01 -1.05
C LEU A 39 -0.59 -4.83 -0.35
N VAL A 40 -0.22 -5.67 0.61
CA VAL A 40 -1.17 -6.51 1.36
C VAL A 40 -2.17 -5.66 2.13
N ALA A 41 -1.71 -4.59 2.79
CA ALA A 41 -2.57 -3.66 3.51
C ALA A 41 -3.53 -2.91 2.55
N GLY A 42 -3.03 -2.44 1.40
CA GLY A 42 -3.86 -1.79 0.39
C GLY A 42 -4.94 -2.70 -0.18
N ILE A 43 -4.61 -3.98 -0.45
CA ILE A 43 -5.55 -4.98 -0.95
C ILE A 43 -6.59 -5.35 0.13
N LEU A 44 -6.16 -5.58 1.38
CA LEU A 44 -7.08 -5.86 2.50
C LEU A 44 -8.08 -4.72 2.71
N MET A 45 -7.60 -3.48 2.62
CA MET A 45 -8.39 -2.28 2.76
C MET A 45 -9.41 -2.09 1.62
N LEU A 46 -9.08 -2.55 0.39
CA LEU A 46 -10.03 -2.62 -0.73
C LEU A 46 -11.08 -3.73 -0.54
N LEU A 47 -10.71 -4.85 0.09
CA LEU A 47 -11.67 -5.90 0.45
C LEU A 47 -12.63 -5.46 1.57
N GLY A 48 -12.41 -4.30 2.20
CA GLY A 48 -13.25 -3.79 3.28
C GLY A 48 -13.13 -4.57 4.58
N LYS A 49 -12.06 -5.35 4.76
CA LYS A 49 -11.63 -5.96 6.02
C LYS A 49 -10.69 -5.02 6.76
#